data_AF-A0ABD3R5C3-F1
#
_entry.id   AF-A0ABD3R5C3-F1
#
_cell.length_a   1.000
_cell.length_b   1.000
_cell.length_c   1.000
_cell.angle_alpha   90.00
_cell.angle_beta   90.00
_cell.angle_gamma   90.00
#
_symmetry.space_group_name_H-M   'P 1'
#
loop_
_entity.id
_entity.type
_entity.pdbx_description
1 polymer ?
#
loop_
_entity_poly.entity_id
_entity_poly.type
_entity_poly.pdbx_seq_one_letter_code
_entity_poly.pdbx_strand_id
1 'polypeptide(L)'
;MTTSNENSPLVSKDDGSHTQERHPPPLIPMGLGPETNHDDDMSAPEPTHRRTTTATTVEIFGCAVNDIVVFFVLPAMFYFAVVVRVAAYVIDVAWDGGTIPTGPYRLVEAHVGGDFFSHYDFYDGPDSVGSAGHNSYVPRSRAEELGIAGVVVDNGGDDGEEEFAYMSSAATHSGPRDSIRLEGRTRFDRGLFVLDVRHMPDGCGVWPAFWLTDEARWPMNGEVDVLEGVNGQTTAKTALHTSNQCDMYAHVAPYAKTGHWEMITGIPDHFTGDPDYQTVKGADNCWTMAPHQWENEGCTVVHERNDTIGAPVNANGGGLYVLEWDPVGRYHEGLKGGYIKSWVFSPSIPQNLRDALDTAGMEDSSKRVAPDPLSWGLPYAYFAIGETTGCSADHFKHMRIVFDLAFCGTVSGNRFTRECPALAKTFNVTNEHGDNDPVSTCNAYIESNPKALEQAYWKIKGVYVYERELEHQRNKFGQG
;
A
#
# COMPACT_ATOMS: atom_id res chain seq x y z
N MET A 1 -19.23 -27.72 -59.24
CA MET A 1 -20.23 -27.09 -60.12
C MET A 1 -20.71 -25.82 -59.44
N THR A 2 -20.19 -24.69 -59.94
CA THR A 2 -20.92 -23.47 -60.39
C THR A 2 -21.18 -22.47 -59.25
N THR A 3 -20.28 -21.51 -58.99
CA THR A 3 -20.06 -20.19 -59.68
C THR A 3 -21.14 -19.15 -59.35
N SER A 4 -20.77 -18.05 -58.68
CA SER A 4 -20.67 -16.66 -59.22
C SER A 4 -21.99 -15.87 -59.12
N ASN A 5 -22.11 -14.55 -58.97
CA ASN A 5 -21.19 -13.41 -58.99
C ASN A 5 -21.96 -12.15 -58.51
N GLU A 6 -21.20 -11.16 -58.02
CA GLU A 6 -21.26 -9.71 -58.30
C GLU A 6 -22.60 -8.94 -58.32
N ASN A 7 -22.67 -7.80 -57.60
CA ASN A 7 -22.35 -6.46 -58.17
C ASN A 7 -22.68 -5.31 -57.19
N SER A 8 -21.73 -4.37 -57.04
CA SER A 8 -22.01 -2.94 -56.77
C SER A 8 -22.23 -2.22 -58.13
N PRO A 9 -22.76 -0.97 -58.22
CA PRO A 9 -21.88 0.21 -58.07
C PRO A 9 -22.52 1.59 -57.67
N LEU A 10 -21.69 2.44 -57.05
CA LEU A 10 -21.34 3.87 -57.29
C LEU A 10 -22.35 5.05 -57.36
N VAL A 11 -21.79 6.21 -56.95
CA VAL A 11 -21.94 7.64 -57.42
C VAL A 11 -22.53 8.61 -56.35
N SER A 12 -21.69 9.37 -55.61
CA SER A 12 -21.21 10.78 -55.80
C SER A 12 -22.19 11.85 -55.26
N LYS A 13 -21.86 13.06 -54.76
CA LYS A 13 -20.64 13.87 -54.56
C LYS A 13 -21.05 15.18 -53.81
N ASP A 14 -20.09 15.82 -53.14
CA ASP A 14 -19.94 17.29 -52.86
C ASP A 14 -21.05 18.00 -52.01
N ASP A 15 -20.83 19.04 -51.20
CA ASP A 15 -19.71 19.89 -50.77
C ASP A 15 -20.23 20.74 -49.58
N GLY A 16 -19.38 21.29 -48.71
CA GLY A 16 -19.83 22.34 -47.78
C GLY A 16 -18.94 22.61 -46.57
N SER A 17 -17.96 23.50 -46.77
CA SER A 17 -17.03 24.03 -45.78
C SER A 17 -17.68 24.85 -44.66
N HIS A 18 -17.09 24.80 -43.46
CA HIS A 18 -16.76 26.00 -42.69
C HIS A 18 -15.74 25.65 -41.59
N THR A 19 -14.49 25.99 -41.87
CA THR A 19 -13.43 26.17 -40.87
C THR A 19 -13.65 27.52 -40.18
N GLN A 20 -13.59 27.54 -38.85
CA GLN A 20 -13.38 28.78 -38.10
C GLN A 20 -12.30 28.54 -37.04
N GLU A 21 -11.11 29.01 -37.38
CA GLU A 21 -9.99 29.21 -36.47
C GLU A 21 -10.41 30.18 -35.34
N ARG A 22 -10.08 29.86 -34.09
CA ARG A 22 -10.03 30.84 -33.01
C ARG A 22 -8.61 30.91 -32.47
N HIS A 23 -7.93 31.99 -32.82
CA HIS A 23 -6.70 32.45 -32.20
C HIS A 23 -6.93 32.86 -30.73
N PRO A 24 -5.90 32.77 -29.86
CA PRO A 24 -5.96 33.22 -28.47
C PRO A 24 -5.82 34.75 -28.35
N PRO A 25 -6.38 35.39 -27.31
CA PRO A 25 -6.15 36.81 -27.07
C PRO A 25 -4.81 37.08 -26.35
N PRO A 26 -4.25 38.30 -26.50
CA PRO A 26 -2.83 38.59 -26.25
C PRO A 26 -2.53 39.05 -24.82
N LEU A 27 -1.27 38.90 -24.43
CA LEU A 27 -0.63 39.49 -23.26
C LEU A 27 -0.13 40.93 -23.53
N ILE A 28 0.19 41.64 -22.42
CA ILE A 28 1.09 42.82 -22.24
C ILE A 28 0.34 44.19 -22.10
N PRO A 29 0.80 45.22 -21.32
CA PRO A 29 1.96 45.37 -20.41
C PRO A 29 1.69 45.94 -18.99
N MET A 30 2.75 45.91 -18.18
CA MET A 30 3.04 46.75 -17.01
C MET A 30 2.68 48.25 -17.16
N GLY A 31 2.20 48.85 -16.07
CA GLY A 31 2.05 50.30 -15.88
C GLY A 31 2.29 50.70 -14.42
N LEU A 32 3.05 51.78 -14.23
CA LEU A 32 3.60 52.34 -12.99
C LEU A 32 2.62 53.29 -12.24
N GLY A 33 2.63 53.22 -10.89
CA GLY A 33 2.42 54.30 -9.89
C GLY A 33 1.00 54.89 -9.68
N PRO A 34 0.71 55.63 -8.57
CA PRO A 34 1.64 56.17 -7.54
C PRO A 34 1.22 55.98 -6.04
N GLU A 35 2.21 56.24 -5.17
CA GLU A 35 2.22 56.84 -3.81
C GLU A 35 0.97 56.81 -2.90
N THR A 36 1.16 56.33 -1.65
CA THR A 36 0.94 57.16 -0.44
C THR A 36 1.82 56.69 0.72
N ASN A 37 2.39 57.67 1.43
CA ASN A 37 3.34 57.58 2.54
C ASN A 37 2.72 57.03 3.83
N HIS A 38 3.49 56.26 4.61
CA HIS A 38 3.63 56.48 6.05
C HIS A 38 5.01 55.97 6.52
N ASP A 39 5.81 56.91 6.97
CA ASP A 39 7.06 56.73 7.70
C ASP A 39 6.77 56.14 9.09
N ASP A 40 7.65 55.26 9.57
CA ASP A 40 8.27 55.46 10.88
C ASP A 40 9.60 54.68 10.94
N ASP A 41 10.63 55.49 11.13
CA ASP A 41 12.05 55.21 11.24
C ASP A 41 12.41 54.69 12.65
N MET A 42 13.43 53.83 12.74
CA MET A 42 14.53 54.00 13.71
C MET A 42 15.54 52.86 13.58
N SER A 43 16.64 53.17 12.91
CA SER A 43 17.89 52.42 12.90
C SER A 43 18.83 52.93 14.00
N ALA A 44 19.57 52.01 14.64
CA ALA A 44 20.60 52.33 15.64
C ALA A 44 21.99 51.88 15.14
N PRO A 45 23.04 52.72 15.26
CA PRO A 45 24.41 52.33 14.93
C PRO A 45 25.31 52.13 16.17
N GLU A 46 26.42 51.44 15.91
CA GLU A 46 27.53 51.04 16.78
C GLU A 46 28.51 52.20 17.18
N PRO A 47 29.50 51.96 18.08
CA PRO A 47 29.93 52.88 19.15
C PRO A 47 31.30 53.58 18.91
N THR A 48 31.68 54.57 19.75
CA THR A 48 33.10 54.87 20.08
C THR A 48 33.32 55.82 21.29
N HIS A 49 34.17 55.36 22.22
CA HIS A 49 35.23 56.01 23.04
C HIS A 49 35.20 57.48 23.58
N ARG A 50 35.39 57.61 24.92
CA ARG A 50 36.53 58.34 25.62
C ARG A 50 36.43 58.21 27.16
N ARG A 51 37.45 57.66 27.88
CA ARG A 51 38.50 58.32 28.75
C ARG A 51 37.93 59.32 29.77
N THR A 52 38.26 59.36 31.08
CA THR A 52 39.46 59.10 31.93
C THR A 52 38.99 59.29 33.40
N THR A 53 39.52 58.69 34.48
CA THR A 53 40.76 59.04 35.23
C THR A 53 41.00 58.06 36.41
N THR A 54 42.26 58.06 36.84
CA THR A 54 43.09 57.26 37.78
C THR A 54 42.76 57.13 39.28
N ALA A 55 43.25 56.00 39.84
CA ALA A 55 43.84 55.73 41.18
C ALA A 55 42.89 55.70 42.40
N THR A 56 42.99 54.78 43.38
CA THR A 56 44.19 54.27 44.08
C THR A 56 43.86 53.02 44.95
N THR A 57 44.86 52.13 45.13
CA THR A 57 45.14 51.22 46.28
C THR A 57 44.24 50.01 46.67
N VAL A 58 44.74 48.83 46.24
CA VAL A 58 44.96 47.52 46.91
C VAL A 58 44.52 47.34 48.39
N GLU A 59 43.74 46.27 48.65
CA GLU A 59 44.01 45.12 49.57
C GLU A 59 42.81 44.14 49.54
N ILE A 60 42.86 43.08 48.71
CA ILE A 60 43.05 41.66 49.08
C ILE A 60 42.14 41.14 50.20
N PHE A 61 41.09 40.37 49.85
CA PHE A 61 40.71 39.10 50.47
C PHE A 61 39.58 38.44 49.62
N GLY A 62 39.81 37.25 49.04
CA GLY A 62 38.72 36.42 48.51
C GLY A 62 38.87 35.70 47.16
N CYS A 63 40.05 35.58 46.55
CA CYS A 63 40.24 34.63 45.43
C CYS A 63 40.64 33.25 45.96
N ALA A 64 39.67 32.34 46.14
CA ALA A 64 39.98 30.92 46.33
C ALA A 64 38.86 29.96 45.92
N VAL A 65 37.67 30.42 45.54
CA VAL A 65 36.52 29.52 45.33
C VAL A 65 36.12 29.35 43.85
N ASN A 66 36.55 30.24 42.95
CA ASN A 66 36.13 30.20 41.54
C ASN A 66 37.08 29.42 40.60
N ASP A 67 38.37 29.30 40.90
CA ASP A 67 39.31 28.63 39.99
C ASP A 67 39.25 27.10 40.08
N ILE A 68 38.82 26.53 41.21
CA ILE A 68 38.68 25.07 41.38
C ILE A 68 37.53 24.53 40.52
N VAL A 69 36.43 25.28 40.42
CA VAL A 69 35.24 24.88 39.65
C VAL A 69 35.54 24.88 38.15
N VAL A 70 36.28 25.87 37.66
CA VAL A 70 36.57 26.02 36.22
C VAL A 70 37.71 25.11 35.75
N PHE A 71 38.78 24.96 36.53
CA PHE A 71 39.96 24.19 36.10
C PHE A 71 39.94 22.70 36.46
N PHE A 72 39.18 22.28 37.47
CA PHE A 72 39.14 20.88 37.88
C PHE A 72 37.75 20.24 37.77
N VAL A 73 36.67 20.97 38.08
CA VAL A 73 35.32 20.39 38.09
C VAL A 73 34.74 20.28 36.67
N LEU A 74 34.85 21.31 35.81
CA LEU A 74 34.33 21.24 34.44
C LEU A 74 35.03 20.19 33.55
N PRO A 75 36.38 20.06 33.54
CA PRO A 75 37.06 19.00 32.79
C PRO A 75 36.78 17.61 33.36
N ALA A 76 36.66 17.47 34.68
CA ALA A 76 36.30 16.20 35.31
C ALA A 76 34.85 15.81 35.01
N MET A 77 33.91 16.75 34.97
CA MET A 77 32.52 16.52 34.57
C MET A 77 32.43 16.16 33.08
N PHE A 78 33.21 16.79 32.21
CA PHE A 78 33.29 16.43 30.79
C PHE A 78 33.92 15.06 30.60
N TYR A 79 35.00 14.76 31.31
CA TYR A 79 35.64 13.44 31.32
C TYR A 79 34.69 12.37 31.87
N PHE A 80 33.96 12.65 32.94
CA PHE A 80 32.96 11.75 33.50
C PHE A 80 31.78 11.56 32.55
N ALA A 81 31.30 12.61 31.88
CA ALA A 81 30.24 12.50 30.87
C ALA A 81 30.70 11.71 29.64
N VAL A 82 31.95 11.88 29.20
CA VAL A 82 32.56 11.09 28.12
C VAL A 82 32.76 9.65 28.57
N VAL A 83 33.26 9.40 29.77
CA VAL A 83 33.44 8.05 30.32
C VAL A 83 32.10 7.37 30.55
N VAL A 84 31.05 8.08 31.00
CA VAL A 84 29.70 7.54 31.14
C VAL A 84 29.07 7.28 29.78
N ARG A 85 29.27 8.13 28.77
CA ARG A 85 28.80 7.87 27.40
C ARG A 85 29.57 6.73 26.72
N VAL A 86 30.88 6.65 26.93
CA VAL A 86 31.71 5.55 26.44
C VAL A 86 31.39 4.27 27.19
N ALA A 87 31.15 4.32 28.51
CA ALA A 87 30.71 3.17 29.28
C ALA A 87 29.29 2.75 28.92
N ALA A 88 28.36 3.67 28.69
CA ALA A 88 27.02 3.37 28.19
C ALA A 88 27.08 2.79 26.77
N TYR A 89 27.92 3.33 25.88
CA TYR A 89 28.17 2.78 24.55
C TYR A 89 28.85 1.41 24.62
N VAL A 90 29.83 1.21 25.51
CA VAL A 90 30.51 -0.08 25.73
C VAL A 90 29.57 -1.08 26.41
N ILE A 91 28.65 -0.64 27.27
CA ILE A 91 27.60 -1.48 27.86
C ILE A 91 26.57 -1.85 26.79
N ASP A 92 26.08 -0.92 25.97
CA ASP A 92 25.22 -1.21 24.80
C ASP A 92 25.90 -2.19 23.83
N VAL A 93 27.17 -1.95 23.50
CA VAL A 93 27.94 -2.82 22.59
C VAL A 93 28.31 -4.17 23.23
N ALA A 94 28.43 -4.25 24.56
CA ALA A 94 28.71 -5.49 25.29
C ALA A 94 27.45 -6.27 25.70
N TRP A 95 26.26 -5.67 25.59
CA TRP A 95 24.96 -6.27 25.95
C TRP A 95 24.00 -6.47 24.79
N ASP A 96 24.40 -6.24 23.53
CA ASP A 96 23.56 -6.67 22.41
C ASP A 96 23.75 -8.17 22.10
N GLY A 97 23.23 -8.99 23.01
CA GLY A 97 22.93 -10.40 22.78
C GLY A 97 21.58 -10.59 22.11
N GLY A 98 21.01 -9.56 21.48
CA GLY A 98 19.73 -9.62 20.80
C GLY A 98 19.74 -10.58 19.61
N THR A 99 18.64 -11.29 19.41
CA THR A 99 18.41 -12.07 18.19
C THR A 99 17.71 -11.19 17.15
N ILE A 100 18.19 -11.22 15.91
CA ILE A 100 17.60 -10.52 14.77
C ILE A 100 17.12 -11.52 13.71
N PRO A 101 16.03 -11.24 12.97
CA PRO A 101 15.48 -12.15 11.97
C PRO A 101 16.33 -12.16 10.68
N THR A 102 17.53 -12.76 10.72
CA THR A 102 18.46 -12.78 9.57
C THR A 102 18.63 -14.13 8.89
N GLY A 103 18.16 -15.21 9.52
CA GLY A 103 18.26 -16.57 8.98
C GLY A 103 17.37 -16.82 7.77
N PRO A 104 17.34 -18.07 7.26
CA PRO A 104 16.46 -18.46 6.16
C PRO A 104 14.97 -18.35 6.57
N TYR A 105 14.09 -18.24 5.57
CA TYR A 105 12.65 -18.28 5.79
C TYR A 105 12.19 -19.69 6.22
N ARG A 106 11.29 -19.75 7.19
CA ARG A 106 10.59 -20.95 7.66
C ARG A 106 9.10 -20.75 7.59
N LEU A 107 8.41 -21.78 7.12
CA LEU A 107 6.96 -21.81 7.09
C LEU A 107 6.41 -21.77 8.52
N VAL A 108 5.57 -20.78 8.80
CA VAL A 108 4.87 -20.60 10.07
C VAL A 108 3.43 -21.10 9.93
N GLU A 109 2.73 -20.70 8.87
CA GLU A 109 1.35 -21.12 8.59
C GLU A 109 1.16 -21.50 7.12
N ALA A 110 0.31 -22.49 6.87
CA ALA A 110 -0.17 -22.88 5.55
C ALA A 110 -1.68 -23.08 5.61
N HIS A 111 -2.44 -22.16 5.01
CA HIS A 111 -3.90 -22.20 4.97
C HIS A 111 -4.28 -22.87 3.65
N VAL A 112 -4.62 -24.16 3.69
CA VAL A 112 -4.86 -24.98 2.49
C VAL A 112 -6.02 -25.93 2.69
N GLY A 113 -6.70 -26.28 1.60
CA GLY A 113 -7.74 -27.31 1.55
C GLY A 113 -8.82 -27.16 2.62
N GLY A 114 -9.26 -28.29 3.17
CA GLY A 114 -10.24 -28.36 4.27
C GLY A 114 -9.94 -27.50 5.50
N ASP A 115 -8.67 -27.17 5.75
CA ASP A 115 -8.24 -26.39 6.91
C ASP A 115 -8.25 -24.87 6.64
N PHE A 116 -8.37 -24.42 5.39
CA PHE A 116 -8.25 -23.00 5.03
C PHE A 116 -9.11 -22.08 5.92
N PHE A 117 -10.39 -22.37 6.08
CA PHE A 117 -11.33 -21.53 6.85
C PHE A 117 -11.15 -21.64 8.37
N SER A 118 -10.31 -22.53 8.88
CA SER A 118 -10.03 -22.63 10.33
C SER A 118 -9.14 -21.47 10.82
N HIS A 119 -8.37 -20.86 9.91
CA HIS A 119 -7.45 -19.75 10.19
C HIS A 119 -8.14 -18.39 10.28
N TYR A 120 -9.44 -18.32 9.96
CA TYR A 120 -10.17 -17.05 9.85
C TYR A 120 -11.44 -17.03 10.70
N ASP A 121 -11.86 -15.81 11.04
CA ASP A 121 -13.21 -15.49 11.50
C ASP A 121 -14.00 -14.86 10.34
N PHE A 122 -15.28 -15.17 10.25
CA PHE A 122 -16.18 -14.56 9.26
C PHE A 122 -16.77 -13.31 9.88
N TYR A 123 -16.42 -12.14 9.34
CA TYR A 123 -17.03 -10.89 9.77
C TYR A 123 -18.50 -10.85 9.32
N ASP A 124 -19.38 -10.46 10.25
CA ASP A 124 -20.83 -10.38 10.07
C ASP A 124 -21.28 -8.95 10.31
N GLY A 125 -21.69 -8.27 9.24
CA GLY A 125 -22.11 -6.89 9.31
C GLY A 125 -21.93 -6.10 8.03
N PRO A 126 -22.26 -4.80 8.05
CA PRO A 126 -22.03 -3.91 6.93
C PRO A 126 -20.53 -3.73 6.69
N ASP A 127 -20.20 -3.34 5.46
CA ASP A 127 -18.86 -2.85 5.16
C ASP A 127 -18.50 -1.61 6.02
N SER A 128 -17.20 -1.33 6.13
CA SER A 128 -16.70 -0.21 6.92
C SER A 128 -17.30 1.11 6.45
N VAL A 129 -17.39 2.09 7.35
CA VAL A 129 -17.93 3.42 6.99
C VAL A 129 -17.05 4.12 5.94
N GLY A 130 -15.74 3.84 5.93
CA GLY A 130 -14.80 4.44 4.97
C GLY A 130 -14.90 3.84 3.57
N SER A 131 -15.12 2.53 3.47
CA SER A 131 -15.28 1.83 2.18
C SER A 131 -16.71 1.94 1.65
N ALA A 132 -17.70 1.85 2.55
CA ALA A 132 -19.13 1.99 2.29
C ALA A 132 -19.63 1.16 1.09
N GLY A 133 -19.10 -0.06 0.94
CA GLY A 133 -19.50 -1.00 -0.09
C GLY A 133 -20.99 -1.34 -0.04
N HIS A 134 -21.57 -1.59 -1.22
CA HIS A 134 -22.96 -2.00 -1.40
C HIS A 134 -23.15 -3.51 -1.20
N ASN A 135 -22.68 -3.99 -0.04
CA ASN A 135 -22.75 -5.36 0.38
C ASN A 135 -23.00 -5.47 1.89
N SER A 136 -23.46 -6.64 2.32
CA SER A 136 -23.46 -7.06 3.71
C SER A 136 -22.62 -8.32 3.81
N TYR A 137 -21.63 -8.32 4.71
CA TYR A 137 -20.88 -9.52 5.02
C TYR A 137 -21.70 -10.43 5.93
N VAL A 138 -21.65 -11.74 5.70
CA VAL A 138 -22.48 -12.72 6.40
C VAL A 138 -21.65 -13.71 7.20
N PRO A 139 -22.18 -14.25 8.32
CA PRO A 139 -21.45 -15.22 9.13
C PRO A 139 -21.33 -16.55 8.39
N ARG A 140 -20.36 -17.38 8.81
CA ARG A 140 -20.02 -18.66 8.16
C ARG A 140 -21.24 -19.56 7.87
N SER A 141 -22.15 -19.71 8.82
CA SER A 141 -23.33 -20.57 8.64
C SER A 141 -24.23 -20.12 7.50
N ARG A 142 -24.37 -18.80 7.32
CA ARG A 142 -25.16 -18.21 6.23
C ARG A 142 -24.40 -18.30 4.90
N ALA A 143 -23.08 -18.08 4.93
CA ALA A 143 -22.22 -18.23 3.77
C ALA A 143 -22.29 -19.66 3.18
N GLU A 144 -22.25 -20.67 4.04
CA GLU A 144 -22.36 -22.09 3.67
C GLU A 144 -23.78 -22.43 3.17
N GLU A 145 -24.83 -21.91 3.82
CA GLU A 145 -26.24 -22.07 3.36
C GLU A 145 -26.45 -21.51 1.94
N LEU A 146 -25.85 -20.35 1.67
CA LEU A 146 -25.89 -19.68 0.37
C LEU A 146 -24.95 -20.31 -0.67
N GLY A 147 -24.04 -21.20 -0.25
CA GLY A 147 -23.01 -21.78 -1.11
C GLY A 147 -21.95 -20.77 -1.58
N ILE A 148 -21.78 -19.65 -0.87
CA ILE A 148 -20.81 -18.58 -1.20
C ILE A 148 -19.50 -18.71 -0.43
N ALA A 149 -19.36 -19.69 0.46
CA ALA A 149 -18.09 -20.07 1.06
C ALA A 149 -18.01 -21.58 1.25
N GLY A 150 -16.86 -22.19 0.94
CA GLY A 150 -16.64 -23.62 1.11
C GLY A 150 -15.37 -24.11 0.43
N VAL A 151 -15.09 -25.40 0.52
CA VAL A 151 -13.98 -26.04 -0.18
C VAL A 151 -14.52 -26.73 -1.43
N VAL A 152 -13.89 -26.47 -2.57
CA VAL A 152 -14.21 -27.09 -3.86
C VAL A 152 -13.03 -27.92 -4.33
N VAL A 153 -13.30 -28.99 -5.06
CA VAL A 153 -12.27 -29.93 -5.55
C VAL A 153 -12.30 -29.95 -7.07
N ASP A 154 -11.14 -29.76 -7.69
CA ASP A 154 -10.96 -30.00 -9.13
C ASP A 154 -10.16 -31.29 -9.37
N ASN A 155 -10.36 -31.90 -10.53
CA ASN A 155 -9.42 -32.89 -11.04
C ASN A 155 -8.20 -32.17 -11.60
N GLY A 156 -7.09 -32.14 -10.85
CA GLY A 156 -5.79 -31.61 -11.24
C GLY A 156 -5.05 -32.44 -12.31
N GLY A 157 -5.76 -33.33 -13.01
CA GLY A 157 -5.17 -34.19 -14.04
C GLY A 157 -4.22 -35.22 -13.44
N ASP A 158 -2.95 -35.16 -13.86
CA ASP A 158 -1.90 -36.09 -13.43
C ASP A 158 -1.50 -35.93 -11.94
N ASP A 159 -1.81 -34.77 -11.35
CA ASP A 159 -1.49 -34.43 -9.95
C ASP A 159 -2.59 -34.86 -8.95
N GLY A 160 -3.69 -35.44 -9.44
CA GLY A 160 -4.81 -35.91 -8.61
C GLY A 160 -5.85 -34.84 -8.30
N GLU A 161 -6.67 -35.05 -7.28
CA GLU A 161 -7.67 -34.09 -6.81
C GLU A 161 -6.99 -32.92 -6.09
N GLU A 162 -7.33 -31.68 -6.47
CA GLU A 162 -6.85 -30.46 -5.83
C GLU A 162 -7.99 -29.74 -5.11
N GLU A 163 -7.79 -29.41 -3.83
CA GLU A 163 -8.74 -28.65 -3.02
C GLU A 163 -8.46 -27.14 -3.09
N PHE A 164 -9.53 -26.34 -3.17
CA PHE A 164 -9.47 -24.88 -3.17
C PHE A 164 -10.47 -24.29 -2.19
N ALA A 165 -10.08 -23.24 -1.48
CA ALA A 165 -11.04 -22.39 -0.80
C ALA A 165 -11.79 -21.53 -1.82
N TYR A 166 -13.11 -21.61 -1.80
CA TYR A 166 -14.02 -20.87 -2.66
C TYR A 166 -14.76 -19.81 -1.85
N MET A 167 -14.79 -18.58 -2.33
CA MET A 167 -15.56 -17.48 -1.73
C MET A 167 -16.20 -16.63 -2.82
N SER A 168 -17.49 -16.32 -2.71
CA SER A 168 -18.22 -15.49 -3.67
C SER A 168 -19.26 -14.63 -2.96
N SER A 169 -20.34 -14.27 -3.67
CA SER A 169 -21.41 -13.41 -3.20
C SER A 169 -22.76 -13.92 -3.70
N ALA A 170 -23.85 -13.54 -3.03
CA ALA A 170 -25.21 -13.95 -3.36
C ALA A 170 -26.16 -12.75 -3.42
N ALA A 171 -27.09 -12.78 -4.38
CA ALA A 171 -28.05 -11.70 -4.53
C ALA A 171 -29.04 -11.73 -3.38
N THR A 172 -29.35 -10.55 -2.84
CA THR A 172 -30.46 -10.38 -1.90
C THR A 172 -31.73 -10.01 -2.69
N HIS A 173 -32.89 -10.10 -2.04
CA HIS A 173 -34.15 -9.72 -2.67
C HIS A 173 -34.21 -8.23 -3.02
N SER A 174 -33.58 -7.40 -2.18
CA SER A 174 -33.48 -5.95 -2.32
C SER A 174 -32.33 -5.43 -1.46
N GLY A 175 -31.64 -4.39 -1.92
CA GLY A 175 -30.57 -3.74 -1.17
C GLY A 175 -29.21 -4.43 -1.33
N PRO A 176 -28.30 -4.25 -0.35
CA PRO A 176 -26.92 -4.73 -0.44
C PRO A 176 -26.82 -6.23 -0.71
N ARG A 177 -25.79 -6.61 -1.46
CA ARG A 177 -25.47 -8.01 -1.81
C ARG A 177 -24.85 -8.76 -0.63
N ASP A 178 -25.25 -10.02 -0.40
CA ASP A 178 -24.58 -10.87 0.59
C ASP A 178 -23.17 -11.22 0.08
N SER A 179 -22.15 -11.02 0.90
CA SER A 179 -20.74 -11.26 0.54
C SER A 179 -19.92 -11.79 1.73
N ILE A 180 -18.62 -12.00 1.54
CA ILE A 180 -17.71 -12.56 2.54
C ILE A 180 -16.56 -11.61 2.84
N ARG A 181 -16.27 -11.46 4.13
CA ARG A 181 -15.03 -10.90 4.68
C ARG A 181 -14.47 -11.89 5.70
N LEU A 182 -13.26 -12.37 5.45
CA LEU A 182 -12.51 -13.24 6.34
C LEU A 182 -11.42 -12.44 7.04
N GLU A 183 -11.32 -12.60 8.34
CA GLU A 183 -10.33 -11.92 9.16
C GLU A 183 -9.45 -12.96 9.86
N GLY A 184 -8.14 -12.92 9.61
CA GLY A 184 -7.18 -13.87 10.14
C GLY A 184 -7.14 -13.84 11.66
N ARG A 185 -7.02 -15.03 12.26
CA ARG A 185 -6.90 -15.20 13.72
C ARG A 185 -5.49 -14.87 14.22
N THR A 186 -4.48 -15.19 13.42
CA THR A 186 -3.08 -14.93 13.74
C THR A 186 -2.71 -13.48 13.45
N ARG A 187 -1.86 -12.93 14.33
CA ARG A 187 -1.33 -11.58 14.25
C ARG A 187 0.16 -11.64 13.98
N PHE A 188 0.64 -10.83 13.04
CA PHE A 188 2.00 -10.81 12.55
C PHE A 188 2.63 -9.43 12.72
N ASP A 189 3.94 -9.44 12.95
CA ASP A 189 4.78 -8.23 13.05
C ASP A 189 5.88 -8.19 11.96
N ARG A 190 5.93 -9.22 11.11
CA ARG A 190 6.84 -9.39 9.97
C ARG A 190 6.39 -10.63 9.19
N GLY A 191 6.95 -10.84 8.00
CA GLY A 191 6.83 -12.12 7.31
C GLY A 191 6.92 -12.00 5.80
N LEU A 192 6.90 -13.17 5.17
CA LEU A 192 6.71 -13.34 3.74
C LEU A 192 5.36 -14.05 3.55
N PHE A 193 4.41 -13.35 2.95
CA PHE A 193 3.04 -13.80 2.74
C PHE A 193 2.87 -14.14 1.26
N VAL A 194 2.41 -15.35 0.97
CA VAL A 194 2.21 -15.84 -0.40
C VAL A 194 0.77 -16.28 -0.57
N LEU A 195 0.04 -15.64 -1.48
CA LEU A 195 -1.28 -16.06 -1.95
C LEU A 195 -1.12 -16.83 -3.28
N ASP A 196 -1.46 -18.12 -3.30
CA ASP A 196 -1.67 -18.91 -4.52
C ASP A 196 -3.16 -18.90 -4.87
N VAL A 197 -3.51 -18.11 -5.88
CA VAL A 197 -4.89 -17.90 -6.32
C VAL A 197 -5.07 -18.42 -7.75
N ARG A 198 -6.09 -19.26 -7.96
CA ARG A 198 -6.46 -19.81 -9.28
C ARG A 198 -7.56 -19.02 -9.98
N HIS A 199 -8.36 -18.31 -9.20
CA HIS A 199 -9.32 -17.33 -9.70
C HIS A 199 -9.51 -16.24 -8.66
N MET A 200 -9.57 -14.99 -9.08
CA MET A 200 -9.95 -13.85 -8.23
C MET A 200 -11.18 -13.14 -8.80
N PRO A 201 -11.94 -12.41 -7.97
CA PRO A 201 -13.10 -11.67 -8.45
C PRO A 201 -12.73 -10.66 -9.53
N ASP A 202 -13.54 -10.57 -10.57
CA ASP A 202 -13.36 -9.64 -11.69
C ASP A 202 -14.71 -9.06 -12.15
N GLY A 203 -14.69 -7.81 -12.62
CA GLY A 203 -15.82 -7.18 -13.28
C GLY A 203 -16.22 -5.82 -12.73
N CYS A 204 -17.16 -5.17 -13.42
CA CYS A 204 -17.70 -3.87 -13.06
C CYS A 204 -18.37 -3.88 -11.67
N GLY A 205 -18.15 -2.83 -10.87
CA GLY A 205 -18.71 -2.68 -9.53
C GLY A 205 -18.15 -3.65 -8.49
N VAL A 206 -17.20 -4.53 -8.85
CA VAL A 206 -16.53 -5.46 -7.95
C VAL A 206 -15.33 -4.74 -7.30
N TRP A 207 -15.04 -5.06 -6.03
CA TRP A 207 -13.90 -4.56 -5.26
C TRP A 207 -13.34 -5.68 -4.34
N PRO A 208 -12.51 -6.60 -4.87
CA PRO A 208 -11.81 -7.60 -4.08
C PRO A 208 -10.55 -7.05 -3.43
N ALA A 209 -10.24 -7.56 -2.23
CA ALA A 209 -8.97 -7.30 -1.58
C ALA A 209 -8.40 -8.56 -0.86
N PHE A 210 -7.08 -8.71 -0.94
CA PHE A 210 -6.25 -9.50 -0.04
C PHE A 210 -5.18 -8.60 0.56
N TRP A 211 -5.27 -8.37 1.86
CA TRP A 211 -4.59 -7.27 2.54
C TRP A 211 -4.23 -7.63 3.97
N LEU A 212 -3.36 -6.84 4.59
CA LEU A 212 -2.95 -6.99 5.97
C LEU A 212 -3.26 -5.71 6.75
N THR A 213 -3.83 -5.83 7.94
CA THR A 213 -4.21 -4.66 8.77
C THR A 213 -4.41 -5.02 10.23
N ASP A 214 -4.46 -4.01 11.10
CA ASP A 214 -5.02 -4.09 12.46
C ASP A 214 -6.18 -3.10 12.59
N GLU A 215 -7.38 -3.56 12.23
CA GLU A 215 -8.58 -2.72 12.11
C GLU A 215 -8.95 -2.03 13.43
N ALA A 216 -8.64 -2.65 14.57
CA ALA A 216 -8.92 -2.06 15.89
C ALA A 216 -8.06 -0.81 16.17
N ARG A 217 -6.96 -0.65 15.44
CA ARG A 217 -5.97 0.42 15.62
C ARG A 217 -5.74 1.21 14.34
N TRP A 218 -6.49 0.97 13.28
CA TRP A 218 -6.31 1.64 12.00
C TRP A 218 -6.53 3.16 12.13
N PRO A 219 -5.72 4.02 11.48
CA PRO A 219 -4.56 3.69 10.64
C PRO A 219 -3.22 3.66 11.40
N MET A 220 -3.23 3.68 12.74
CA MET A 220 -2.01 3.78 13.56
C MET A 220 -1.10 2.54 13.49
N ASN A 221 -1.69 1.36 13.27
CA ASN A 221 -0.98 0.10 13.06
C ASN A 221 -0.91 -0.32 11.57
N GLY A 222 -1.35 0.59 10.71
CA GLY A 222 -1.16 0.52 9.27
C GLY A 222 -2.04 -0.52 8.57
N GLU A 223 -1.95 -0.47 7.26
CA GLU A 223 -2.60 -1.37 6.33
C GLU A 223 -1.72 -1.54 5.09
N VAL A 224 -1.72 -2.75 4.54
CA VAL A 224 -0.94 -3.17 3.38
C VAL A 224 -1.83 -3.93 2.41
N ASP A 225 -2.15 -3.31 1.29
CA ASP A 225 -2.98 -3.90 0.25
C ASP A 225 -2.11 -4.70 -0.71
N VAL A 226 -2.10 -6.02 -0.56
CA VAL A 226 -1.20 -6.89 -1.35
C VAL A 226 -1.77 -7.10 -2.76
N LEU A 227 -3.07 -7.35 -2.83
CA LEU A 227 -3.85 -7.46 -4.05
C LEU A 227 -5.15 -6.69 -3.80
N GLU A 228 -5.34 -5.62 -4.55
CA GLU A 228 -6.57 -4.86 -4.60
C GLU A 228 -6.83 -4.40 -6.03
N GLY A 229 -8.09 -4.43 -6.45
CA GLY A 229 -8.51 -3.90 -7.74
C GLY A 229 -9.99 -3.58 -7.74
N VAL A 230 -10.42 -2.73 -8.68
CA VAL A 230 -11.84 -2.38 -8.83
C VAL A 230 -12.29 -2.44 -10.28
N ASN A 231 -13.58 -2.65 -10.51
CA ASN A 231 -14.21 -2.52 -11.84
C ASN A 231 -13.59 -3.37 -12.98
N GLY A 232 -12.92 -4.49 -12.66
CA GLY A 232 -12.22 -5.31 -13.66
C GLY A 232 -10.92 -4.68 -14.16
N GLN A 233 -10.28 -3.84 -13.34
CA GLN A 233 -8.90 -3.42 -13.56
C GLN A 233 -8.00 -4.63 -13.77
N THR A 234 -6.99 -4.47 -14.62
CA THR A 234 -6.07 -5.56 -15.00
C THR A 234 -4.62 -5.30 -14.62
N THR A 235 -4.38 -4.19 -13.94
CA THR A 235 -3.06 -3.81 -13.43
C THR A 235 -3.06 -3.88 -11.91
N ALA A 236 -2.22 -4.75 -11.33
CA ALA A 236 -2.07 -4.88 -9.89
C ALA A 236 -1.53 -3.60 -9.25
N LYS A 237 -1.96 -3.38 -8.02
CA LYS A 237 -1.50 -2.30 -7.15
C LYS A 237 -1.16 -2.86 -5.79
N THR A 238 -0.13 -2.29 -5.18
CA THR A 238 0.10 -2.42 -3.74
C THR A 238 0.08 -1.03 -3.14
N ALA A 239 -0.73 -0.85 -2.11
CA ALA A 239 -0.87 0.39 -1.38
C ALA A 239 -0.50 0.19 0.10
N LEU A 240 0.00 1.25 0.73
CA LEU A 240 0.14 1.31 2.18
C LEU A 240 -0.64 2.50 2.73
N HIS A 241 -1.34 2.26 3.83
CA HIS A 241 -2.10 3.26 4.56
C HIS A 241 -1.56 3.36 5.99
N THR A 242 -1.25 4.55 6.44
CA THR A 242 -0.60 4.81 7.74
C THR A 242 -1.15 6.07 8.41
N SER A 243 -0.79 6.28 9.67
CA SER A 243 -0.86 7.59 10.31
C SER A 243 0.15 8.58 9.69
N ASN A 244 0.29 9.79 10.25
CA ASN A 244 1.18 10.80 9.70
C ASN A 244 2.66 10.39 9.68
N GLN A 245 3.48 11.14 8.92
CA GLN A 245 4.95 11.00 8.82
C GLN A 245 5.43 9.70 8.17
N CYS A 246 4.81 9.33 7.04
CA CYS A 246 5.26 8.24 6.18
C CYS A 246 5.32 8.70 4.72
N ASP A 247 6.46 9.22 4.28
CA ASP A 247 6.68 9.75 2.91
C ASP A 247 7.81 8.99 2.21
N MET A 248 7.54 8.50 0.99
CA MET A 248 8.46 7.69 0.19
C MET A 248 9.30 8.50 -0.80
N TYR A 249 8.94 9.75 -1.10
CA TYR A 249 9.46 10.55 -2.22
C TYR A 249 11.00 10.62 -2.27
N ALA A 250 11.64 10.78 -1.11
CA ALA A 250 13.10 10.88 -1.00
C ALA A 250 13.80 9.58 -0.57
N HIS A 251 13.04 8.53 -0.26
CA HIS A 251 13.55 7.34 0.43
C HIS A 251 13.47 6.07 -0.42
N VAL A 252 12.77 6.11 -1.55
CA VAL A 252 12.69 4.99 -2.50
C VAL A 252 13.27 5.41 -3.84
N ALA A 253 14.42 4.83 -4.19
CA ALA A 253 15.01 5.06 -5.51
C ALA A 253 14.14 4.45 -6.62
N PRO A 254 14.04 5.08 -7.81
CA PRO A 254 13.24 4.54 -8.92
C PRO A 254 13.63 3.12 -9.35
N TYR A 255 14.91 2.75 -9.22
CA TYR A 255 15.42 1.43 -9.60
C TYR A 255 15.26 0.35 -8.53
N ALA A 256 14.70 0.67 -7.36
CA ALA A 256 14.43 -0.31 -6.30
C ALA A 256 13.20 -1.19 -6.61
N LYS A 257 12.41 -0.81 -7.62
CA LYS A 257 11.18 -1.48 -8.04
C LYS A 257 10.99 -1.36 -9.54
N THR A 258 10.23 -2.27 -10.13
CA THR A 258 9.85 -2.19 -11.56
C THR A 258 8.59 -1.37 -11.78
N GLY A 259 7.67 -1.29 -10.80
CA GLY A 259 6.46 -0.47 -10.88
C GLY A 259 6.72 1.03 -10.66
N HIS A 260 5.66 1.82 -10.82
CA HIS A 260 5.68 3.28 -10.64
C HIS A 260 4.61 3.73 -9.66
N TRP A 261 4.80 4.88 -9.02
CA TRP A 261 3.78 5.48 -8.16
C TRP A 261 2.50 5.76 -8.95
N GLU A 262 1.32 5.50 -8.37
CA GLU A 262 0.05 5.88 -8.97
C GLU A 262 0.03 7.38 -9.19
N MET A 263 -0.24 7.82 -10.42
CA MET A 263 -0.31 9.24 -10.73
C MET A 263 -1.70 9.75 -10.39
N ILE A 264 -1.79 10.59 -9.37
CA ILE A 264 -3.03 11.21 -8.91
C ILE A 264 -3.19 12.62 -9.47
N THR A 265 -4.43 12.97 -9.76
CA THR A 265 -4.86 14.30 -10.24
C THR A 265 -6.27 14.59 -9.73
N GLY A 266 -6.72 15.84 -9.84
CA GLY A 266 -8.05 16.26 -9.41
C GLY A 266 -8.19 16.43 -7.89
N ILE A 267 -7.07 16.42 -7.15
CA ILE A 267 -7.08 16.57 -5.70
C ILE A 267 -7.75 17.91 -5.36
N PRO A 268 -8.82 17.92 -4.55
CA PRO A 268 -9.51 19.16 -4.20
C PRO A 268 -8.59 20.13 -3.47
N ASP A 269 -8.63 21.41 -3.83
CA ASP A 269 -7.98 22.46 -3.06
C ASP A 269 -8.58 22.47 -1.64
N HIS A 270 -7.71 22.43 -0.63
CA HIS A 270 -8.13 22.32 0.76
C HIS A 270 -8.97 23.52 1.24
N PHE A 271 -8.86 24.68 0.59
CA PHE A 271 -9.59 25.90 0.97
C PHE A 271 -10.87 26.10 0.15
N THR A 272 -10.86 25.80 -1.15
CA THR A 272 -12.02 26.03 -2.01
C THR A 272 -12.88 24.79 -2.24
N GLY A 273 -12.29 23.60 -2.10
CA GLY A 273 -12.92 22.32 -2.47
C GLY A 273 -12.97 22.07 -3.99
N ASP A 274 -12.43 22.98 -4.80
CA ASP A 274 -12.41 22.82 -6.25
C ASP A 274 -11.34 21.79 -6.66
N PRO A 275 -11.63 20.86 -7.58
CA PRO A 275 -10.66 19.85 -8.01
C PRO A 275 -9.51 20.47 -8.81
N ASP A 276 -8.26 20.19 -8.41
CA ASP A 276 -7.05 20.59 -9.14
C ASP A 276 -6.61 19.50 -10.13
N TYR A 277 -7.04 19.66 -11.38
CA TYR A 277 -6.62 18.78 -12.49
C TYR A 277 -5.29 19.19 -13.15
N GLN A 278 -4.67 20.29 -12.73
CA GLN A 278 -3.41 20.75 -13.30
C GLN A 278 -2.21 20.14 -12.58
N THR A 279 -2.36 19.80 -11.30
CA THR A 279 -1.35 19.08 -10.54
C THR A 279 -1.47 17.58 -10.79
N VAL A 280 -0.35 16.97 -11.16
CA VAL A 280 -0.19 15.52 -11.32
C VAL A 280 1.04 15.11 -10.49
N LYS A 281 0.83 14.24 -9.51
CA LYS A 281 1.86 13.78 -8.57
C LYS A 281 1.76 12.26 -8.40
N GLY A 282 2.86 11.60 -8.04
CA GLY A 282 2.79 10.22 -7.54
C GLY A 282 2.16 10.18 -6.14
N ALA A 283 1.33 9.17 -5.89
CA ALA A 283 0.85 8.80 -4.56
C ALA A 283 2.01 8.11 -3.79
N ASP A 284 2.93 8.91 -3.28
CA ASP A 284 4.14 8.45 -2.57
C ASP A 284 4.12 8.73 -1.07
N ASN A 285 3.05 9.34 -0.55
CA ASN A 285 2.86 9.56 0.88
C ASN A 285 1.81 8.60 1.44
N CYS A 286 2.20 7.75 2.38
CA CYS A 286 1.35 6.68 2.88
C CYS A 286 0.39 7.16 3.98
N TRP A 287 0.48 8.42 4.39
CA TRP A 287 -0.45 8.97 5.36
C TRP A 287 -1.84 9.10 4.73
N THR A 288 -2.84 8.48 5.37
CA THR A 288 -4.25 8.52 4.94
C THR A 288 -4.83 9.93 4.79
N MET A 289 -4.25 10.93 5.46
CA MET A 289 -4.65 12.33 5.36
C MET A 289 -3.53 13.21 4.78
N ALA A 290 -2.67 12.63 3.92
CA ALA A 290 -1.57 13.36 3.30
C ALA A 290 -2.11 14.58 2.51
N PRO A 291 -1.56 15.78 2.76
CA PRO A 291 -1.90 16.93 1.94
C PRO A 291 -1.45 16.68 0.50
N HIS A 292 -2.23 17.17 -0.46
CA HIS A 292 -1.96 16.97 -1.89
C HIS A 292 -1.99 15.50 -2.33
N GLN A 293 -2.79 14.68 -1.65
CA GLN A 293 -3.31 13.41 -2.16
C GLN A 293 -4.82 13.32 -1.89
N TRP A 294 -5.51 12.37 -2.50
CA TRP A 294 -6.89 12.07 -2.11
C TRP A 294 -6.93 11.57 -0.67
N GLU A 295 -8.02 11.86 0.03
CA GLU A 295 -8.26 11.28 1.35
C GLU A 295 -8.27 9.76 1.23
N ASN A 296 -7.53 9.10 2.12
CA ASN A 296 -7.28 7.68 2.11
C ASN A 296 -6.63 7.14 0.82
N GLU A 297 -5.89 7.94 0.04
CA GLU A 297 -5.14 7.44 -1.13
C GLU A 297 -4.02 6.47 -0.73
N GLY A 298 -3.35 6.75 0.39
CA GLY A 298 -2.12 6.03 0.77
C GLY A 298 -0.98 6.27 -0.22
N CYS A 299 0.08 5.46 -0.10
CA CYS A 299 1.15 5.43 -1.08
C CYS A 299 0.99 4.18 -1.93
N THR A 300 0.84 4.35 -3.25
CA THR A 300 0.37 3.28 -4.12
C THR A 300 1.34 3.08 -5.26
N VAL A 301 1.84 1.85 -5.40
CA VAL A 301 2.67 1.45 -6.54
C VAL A 301 1.82 0.61 -7.49
N VAL A 302 1.83 1.01 -8.75
CA VAL A 302 1.12 0.36 -9.85
C VAL A 302 2.11 -0.47 -10.66
N HIS A 303 1.71 -1.68 -11.01
CA HIS A 303 2.49 -2.56 -11.87
C HIS A 303 2.59 -2.00 -13.31
N GLU A 304 3.72 -2.18 -14.00
CA GLU A 304 3.87 -1.67 -15.39
C GLU A 304 3.08 -2.49 -16.43
N ARG A 305 2.97 -3.79 -16.19
CA ARG A 305 2.16 -4.72 -17.00
C ARG A 305 0.67 -4.65 -16.64
N ASN A 306 -0.18 -4.71 -17.67
CA ASN A 306 -1.64 -4.66 -17.59
C ASN A 306 -2.34 -6.04 -17.60
N ASP A 307 -1.64 -7.09 -17.22
CA ASP A 307 -2.10 -8.48 -17.16
C ASP A 307 -1.77 -9.13 -15.81
N THR A 308 -1.90 -8.36 -14.72
CA THR A 308 -1.37 -8.69 -13.39
C THR A 308 -2.42 -8.80 -12.30
N ILE A 309 -3.70 -8.61 -12.60
CA ILE A 309 -4.85 -8.90 -11.73
C ILE A 309 -6.09 -9.15 -12.60
N GLY A 310 -7.15 -9.72 -12.02
CA GLY A 310 -8.46 -9.87 -12.67
C GLY A 310 -8.46 -10.87 -13.82
N ALA A 311 -9.30 -10.60 -14.84
CA ALA A 311 -9.56 -11.51 -15.95
C ALA A 311 -8.29 -12.06 -16.66
N PRO A 312 -7.24 -11.28 -16.95
CA PRO A 312 -6.02 -11.82 -17.56
C PRO A 312 -5.31 -12.88 -16.70
N VAL A 313 -5.27 -12.70 -15.39
CA VAL A 313 -4.65 -13.68 -14.47
C VAL A 313 -5.52 -14.92 -14.34
N ASN A 314 -6.84 -14.74 -14.26
CA ASN A 314 -7.80 -15.84 -14.27
C ASN A 314 -7.67 -16.69 -15.55
N ALA A 315 -7.48 -16.06 -16.71
CA ALA A 315 -7.28 -16.74 -17.99
C ALA A 315 -5.96 -17.56 -18.06
N ASN A 316 -4.95 -17.19 -17.28
CA ASN A 316 -3.70 -17.95 -17.13
C ASN A 316 -3.82 -19.11 -16.13
N GLY A 317 -4.99 -19.33 -15.53
CA GLY A 317 -5.21 -20.31 -14.46
C GLY A 317 -4.73 -19.83 -13.09
N GLY A 318 -4.52 -18.52 -12.91
CA GLY A 318 -4.14 -17.91 -11.65
C GLY A 318 -2.75 -17.25 -11.63
N GLY A 319 -2.28 -17.00 -10.41
CA GLY A 319 -0.99 -16.41 -10.13
C GLY A 319 -0.62 -16.44 -8.66
N LEU A 320 0.62 -16.05 -8.36
CA LEU A 320 1.09 -15.84 -6.99
C LEU A 320 1.23 -14.35 -6.70
N TYR A 321 0.70 -13.92 -5.56
CA TYR A 321 0.90 -12.57 -5.01
C TYR A 321 1.71 -12.70 -3.73
N VAL A 322 2.84 -12.00 -3.68
CA VAL A 322 3.81 -12.16 -2.61
C VAL A 322 4.09 -10.82 -1.96
N LEU A 323 3.99 -10.76 -0.64
CA LEU A 323 4.41 -9.62 0.18
C LEU A 323 5.58 -10.03 1.07
N GLU A 324 6.72 -9.36 0.97
CA GLU A 324 7.82 -9.44 1.94
C GLU A 324 7.79 -8.21 2.84
N TRP A 325 7.49 -8.40 4.13
CA TRP A 325 7.48 -7.37 5.15
C TRP A 325 8.56 -7.65 6.20
N ASP A 326 9.61 -6.82 6.19
CA ASP A 326 10.74 -6.91 7.10
C ASP A 326 10.94 -5.54 7.79
N PRO A 327 10.49 -5.36 9.04
CA PRO A 327 10.58 -4.07 9.73
C PRO A 327 12.01 -3.70 10.19
N VAL A 328 12.93 -4.67 10.22
CA VAL A 328 14.31 -4.46 10.70
C VAL A 328 15.25 -4.19 9.53
N GLY A 329 15.11 -4.99 8.46
CA GLY A 329 15.98 -4.97 7.30
C GLY A 329 17.40 -5.50 7.60
N ARG A 330 18.01 -6.15 6.61
CA ARG A 330 19.44 -6.49 6.67
C ARG A 330 20.28 -5.26 6.32
N TYR A 331 21.52 -5.22 6.81
CA TYR A 331 22.59 -4.33 6.30
C TYR A 331 23.03 -4.66 4.85
N HIS A 332 22.16 -5.28 4.05
CA HIS A 332 22.45 -5.57 2.65
C HIS A 332 22.00 -4.35 1.83
N GLU A 333 22.92 -3.79 1.03
CA GLU A 333 22.72 -2.63 0.14
C GLU A 333 22.90 -1.23 0.76
N GLY A 334 23.48 -1.13 1.96
CA GLY A 334 23.96 0.16 2.49
C GLY A 334 22.87 1.11 2.99
N LEU A 335 21.61 0.68 3.00
CA LEU A 335 20.50 1.38 3.64
C LEU A 335 20.20 0.69 4.98
N LYS A 336 20.27 1.44 6.09
CA LYS A 336 19.83 0.96 7.41
C LYS A 336 18.32 1.11 7.50
N GLY A 337 17.52 0.08 7.25
CA GLY A 337 16.07 0.17 7.42
C GLY A 337 15.34 -1.05 6.89
N GLY A 338 14.13 -1.25 7.41
CA GLY A 338 13.20 -2.26 6.93
C GLY A 338 12.60 -1.91 5.57
N TYR A 339 11.80 -2.83 5.06
CA TYR A 339 11.10 -2.67 3.78
C TYR A 339 9.79 -3.45 3.76
N ILE A 340 8.91 -3.02 2.86
CA ILE A 340 7.79 -3.80 2.37
C ILE A 340 7.96 -3.92 0.86
N LYS A 341 7.89 -5.15 0.33
CA LYS A 341 8.06 -5.44 -1.10
C LYS A 341 6.93 -6.31 -1.60
N SER A 342 6.52 -6.12 -2.85
CA SER A 342 5.51 -6.96 -3.49
C SER A 342 5.92 -7.47 -4.87
N TRP A 343 5.52 -8.70 -5.18
CA TRP A 343 5.67 -9.37 -6.47
C TRP A 343 4.33 -9.96 -6.93
N VAL A 344 4.14 -9.95 -8.25
CA VAL A 344 3.09 -10.72 -8.93
C VAL A 344 3.74 -11.69 -9.91
N PHE A 345 3.40 -12.97 -9.80
CA PHE A 345 3.89 -14.02 -10.69
C PHE A 345 2.73 -14.68 -11.44
N SER A 346 2.53 -14.26 -12.71
CA SER A 346 1.62 -14.90 -13.66
C SER A 346 2.10 -14.65 -15.11
N PRO A 347 2.09 -15.67 -16.00
CA PRO A 347 1.91 -17.10 -15.72
C PRO A 347 3.20 -17.77 -15.19
N SER A 348 4.34 -17.08 -15.24
CA SER A 348 5.65 -17.64 -14.85
C SER A 348 5.91 -17.44 -13.37
N ILE A 349 6.33 -18.51 -12.69
CA ILE A 349 6.68 -18.54 -11.26
C ILE A 349 8.16 -18.92 -11.13
N PRO A 350 8.97 -18.18 -10.34
CA PRO A 350 10.36 -18.54 -10.07
C PRO A 350 10.47 -19.96 -9.48
N GLN A 351 11.45 -20.74 -9.94
CA GLN A 351 11.59 -22.14 -9.53
C GLN A 351 11.72 -22.29 -8.02
N ASN A 352 12.52 -21.43 -7.36
CA ASN A 352 12.66 -21.46 -5.90
C ASN A 352 11.33 -21.28 -5.16
N LEU A 353 10.46 -20.38 -5.62
CA LEU A 353 9.15 -20.16 -5.00
C LEU A 353 8.23 -21.36 -5.25
N ARG A 354 8.24 -21.92 -6.46
CA ARG A 354 7.51 -23.16 -6.77
C ARG A 354 7.93 -24.30 -5.84
N ASP A 355 9.23 -24.56 -5.72
CA ASP A 355 9.76 -25.62 -4.85
C ASP A 355 9.40 -25.38 -3.37
N ALA A 356 9.41 -24.11 -2.92
CA ALA A 356 9.02 -23.75 -1.55
C ALA A 356 7.54 -24.05 -1.26
N LEU A 357 6.65 -23.84 -2.23
CA LEU A 357 5.22 -24.16 -2.11
C LEU A 357 4.95 -25.66 -2.22
N ASP A 358 5.57 -26.34 -3.19
CA ASP A 358 5.40 -27.79 -3.42
C ASP A 358 5.88 -28.62 -2.22
N THR A 359 6.90 -28.13 -1.50
CA THR A 359 7.43 -28.79 -0.31
C THR A 359 6.82 -28.30 1.00
N ALA A 360 5.99 -27.25 1.00
CA ALA A 360 5.43 -26.65 2.21
C ALA A 360 4.65 -27.66 3.08
N GLY A 361 3.93 -28.59 2.45
CA GLY A 361 3.14 -29.63 3.11
C GLY A 361 3.94 -30.83 3.64
N MET A 362 5.26 -30.89 3.42
CA MET A 362 6.06 -32.03 3.89
C MET A 362 6.17 -32.05 5.42
N GLU A 363 5.91 -33.20 6.05
CA GLU A 363 6.01 -33.37 7.51
C GLU A 363 7.44 -33.10 8.03
N ASP A 364 8.45 -33.56 7.29
CA ASP A 364 9.85 -33.36 7.62
C ASP A 364 10.32 -31.96 7.18
N SER A 365 10.37 -31.03 8.14
CA SER A 365 10.73 -29.63 7.91
C SER A 365 12.15 -29.45 7.35
N SER A 366 13.03 -30.44 7.46
CA SER A 366 14.38 -30.39 6.89
C SER A 366 14.41 -30.57 5.36
N LYS A 367 13.33 -31.10 4.79
CA LYS A 367 13.16 -31.30 3.33
C LYS A 367 12.43 -30.14 2.65
N ARG A 368 11.89 -29.20 3.43
CA ARG A 368 11.21 -28.02 2.88
C ARG A 368 12.24 -27.06 2.27
N VAL A 369 11.95 -26.59 1.07
CA VAL A 369 12.74 -25.53 0.43
C VAL A 369 12.31 -24.19 1.00
N ALA A 370 13.29 -23.38 1.42
CA ALA A 370 13.03 -22.03 1.91
C ALA A 370 12.84 -21.07 0.71
N PRO A 371 11.83 -20.19 0.74
CA PRO A 371 11.72 -19.13 -0.25
C PRO A 371 12.93 -18.17 -0.14
N ASP A 372 13.43 -17.73 -1.29
CA ASP A 372 14.56 -16.81 -1.42
C ASP A 372 14.18 -15.64 -2.35
N PRO A 373 13.61 -14.55 -1.79
CA PRO A 373 13.22 -13.38 -2.56
C PRO A 373 14.34 -12.73 -3.38
N LEU A 374 15.61 -12.90 -2.99
CA LEU A 374 16.74 -12.37 -3.75
C LEU A 374 16.91 -13.07 -5.11
N SER A 375 16.40 -14.29 -5.25
CA SER A 375 16.49 -15.09 -6.48
C SER A 375 15.38 -14.78 -7.50
N TRP A 376 14.35 -14.01 -7.12
CA TRP A 376 13.16 -13.80 -7.96
C TRP A 376 13.24 -12.58 -8.87
N GLY A 377 14.25 -11.73 -8.67
CA GLY A 377 14.37 -10.43 -9.34
C GLY A 377 13.71 -9.30 -8.55
N LEU A 378 13.72 -8.10 -9.15
CA LEU A 378 13.20 -6.90 -8.49
C LEU A 378 11.68 -7.03 -8.22
N PRO A 379 11.21 -6.55 -7.06
CA PRO A 379 9.78 -6.42 -6.81
C PRO A 379 9.16 -5.36 -7.73
N TYR A 380 7.86 -5.44 -7.97
CA TYR A 380 7.16 -4.36 -8.66
C TYR A 380 6.85 -3.21 -7.72
N ALA A 381 6.66 -3.49 -6.42
CA ALA A 381 6.47 -2.48 -5.38
C ALA A 381 7.56 -2.59 -4.31
N TYR A 382 8.11 -1.44 -3.90
CA TYR A 382 9.08 -1.33 -2.82
C TYR A 382 8.77 -0.09 -2.01
N PHE A 383 8.69 -0.26 -0.69
CA PHE A 383 8.48 0.80 0.29
C PHE A 383 9.57 0.72 1.36
N ALA A 384 10.21 1.84 1.66
CA ALA A 384 11.27 1.92 2.65
C ALA A 384 10.69 2.30 4.02
N ILE A 385 10.92 1.48 5.05
CA ILE A 385 10.45 1.75 6.43
C ILE A 385 11.61 1.71 7.43
N GLY A 386 11.46 2.38 8.57
CA GLY A 386 12.43 2.36 9.67
C GLY A 386 13.20 3.67 9.85
N GLU A 387 14.17 3.66 10.76
CA GLU A 387 14.77 4.87 11.34
C GLU A 387 15.47 5.81 10.35
N THR A 388 15.90 5.32 9.19
CA THR A 388 16.57 6.15 8.17
C THR A 388 15.69 6.49 6.98
N THR A 389 14.40 6.17 7.04
CA THR A 389 13.44 6.46 5.99
C THR A 389 12.48 7.55 6.45
N GLY A 390 11.68 8.07 5.52
CA GLY A 390 10.61 9.03 5.81
C GLY A 390 9.38 8.38 6.41
N CYS A 391 9.46 7.11 6.85
CA CYS A 391 8.35 6.31 7.32
C CYS A 391 8.78 5.33 8.43
N SER A 392 8.26 5.49 9.65
CA SER A 392 8.61 4.58 10.75
C SER A 392 8.12 3.15 10.50
N ALA A 393 8.94 2.15 10.86
CA ALA A 393 8.48 0.76 10.87
C ALA A 393 7.35 0.53 11.90
N ASP A 394 7.24 1.37 12.93
CA ASP A 394 6.18 1.29 13.95
C ASP A 394 4.78 1.57 13.43
N HIS A 395 4.65 2.10 12.20
CA HIS A 395 3.35 2.21 11.52
C HIS A 395 2.75 0.85 11.20
N PHE A 396 3.54 -0.21 11.21
CA PHE A 396 3.13 -1.54 10.78
C PHE A 396 3.41 -2.52 11.93
N LYS A 397 2.37 -3.07 12.55
CA LYS A 397 2.48 -4.06 13.62
C LYS A 397 1.14 -4.71 13.90
N HIS A 398 1.17 -5.91 14.48
CA HIS A 398 -0.02 -6.62 14.93
C HIS A 398 -1.06 -6.86 13.82
N MET A 399 -0.62 -7.03 12.58
CA MET A 399 -1.53 -7.18 11.45
C MET A 399 -2.08 -8.60 11.36
N ARG A 400 -3.32 -8.74 10.88
CA ARG A 400 -3.85 -10.00 10.40
C ARG A 400 -4.05 -9.95 8.90
N ILE A 401 -4.13 -11.12 8.28
CA ILE A 401 -4.56 -11.26 6.89
C ILE A 401 -6.06 -11.03 6.80
N VAL A 402 -6.53 -10.31 5.78
CA VAL A 402 -7.94 -10.11 5.47
C VAL A 402 -8.18 -10.48 4.01
N PHE A 403 -9.28 -11.21 3.77
CA PHE A 403 -9.87 -11.35 2.44
C PHE A 403 -11.25 -10.74 2.45
N ASP A 404 -11.61 -10.03 1.39
CA ASP A 404 -13.00 -9.67 1.19
C ASP A 404 -13.38 -9.57 -0.29
N LEU A 405 -14.68 -9.45 -0.50
CA LEU A 405 -15.30 -9.11 -1.76
C LEU A 405 -16.34 -8.02 -1.52
N ALA A 406 -15.93 -6.76 -1.61
CA ALA A 406 -16.82 -5.62 -1.57
C ALA A 406 -17.39 -5.31 -2.97
N PHE A 407 -18.40 -4.43 -3.00
CA PHE A 407 -18.99 -3.93 -4.24
C PHE A 407 -19.22 -2.42 -4.17
N CYS A 408 -19.01 -1.70 -5.27
CA CYS A 408 -19.22 -0.26 -5.36
C CYS A 408 -18.48 0.54 -4.27
N GLY A 409 -19.20 1.28 -3.42
CA GLY A 409 -18.59 2.07 -2.36
C GLY A 409 -17.70 3.21 -2.85
N THR A 410 -16.84 3.70 -1.96
CA THR A 410 -16.05 4.92 -2.15
C THR A 410 -14.94 4.78 -3.18
N VAL A 411 -14.54 3.56 -3.55
CA VAL A 411 -13.52 3.33 -4.58
C VAL A 411 -14.16 2.82 -5.88
N SER A 412 -14.70 1.59 -5.88
CA SER A 412 -15.25 0.98 -7.10
C SER A 412 -16.46 1.76 -7.63
N GLY A 413 -17.34 2.20 -6.74
CA GLY A 413 -18.56 2.95 -7.07
C GLY A 413 -18.25 4.33 -7.65
N ASN A 414 -17.38 5.11 -7.00
CA ASN A 414 -16.97 6.43 -7.48
C ASN A 414 -16.29 6.38 -8.86
N ARG A 415 -15.60 5.29 -9.18
CA ARG A 415 -14.93 5.10 -10.47
C ARG A 415 -15.81 4.45 -11.54
N PHE A 416 -17.01 3.97 -11.17
CA PHE A 416 -17.87 3.15 -12.04
C PHE A 416 -18.25 3.81 -13.36
N THR A 417 -18.56 5.11 -13.36
CA THR A 417 -18.95 5.83 -14.60
C THR A 417 -17.82 5.94 -15.60
N ARG A 418 -16.59 6.08 -15.10
CA ARG A 418 -15.37 6.18 -15.91
C ARG A 418 -14.89 4.80 -16.38
N GLU A 419 -14.94 3.80 -15.51
CA GLU A 419 -14.34 2.48 -15.76
C GLU A 419 -15.34 1.50 -16.38
N CYS A 420 -16.64 1.73 -16.21
CA CYS A 420 -17.74 0.93 -16.76
C CYS A 420 -18.78 1.78 -17.52
N PRO A 421 -18.38 2.61 -18.50
CA PRO A 421 -19.22 3.67 -19.07
C PRO A 421 -20.49 3.15 -19.79
N ALA A 422 -20.40 1.97 -20.42
CA ALA A 422 -21.55 1.37 -21.11
C ALA A 422 -22.66 0.95 -20.12
N LEU A 423 -22.26 0.40 -18.97
CA LEU A 423 -23.18 0.03 -17.91
C LEU A 423 -23.70 1.28 -17.19
N ALA A 424 -22.82 2.23 -16.89
CA ALA A 424 -23.21 3.51 -16.29
C ALA A 424 -24.29 4.23 -17.11
N LYS A 425 -24.18 4.24 -18.45
CA LYS A 425 -25.21 4.78 -19.33
C LYS A 425 -26.54 4.02 -19.27
N THR A 426 -26.49 2.72 -19.02
CA THR A 426 -27.69 1.86 -18.96
C THR A 426 -28.47 2.08 -17.66
N PHE A 427 -27.77 2.16 -16.52
CA PHE A 427 -28.40 2.29 -15.20
C PHE A 427 -28.67 3.75 -14.82
N ASN A 428 -27.74 4.66 -15.14
CA ASN A 428 -27.87 6.12 -15.08
C ASN A 428 -28.76 6.67 -13.95
N VAL A 429 -28.38 6.41 -12.71
CA VAL A 429 -29.06 6.98 -11.54
C VAL A 429 -28.54 8.41 -11.34
N THR A 430 -29.45 9.36 -11.09
CA THR A 430 -29.10 10.76 -10.86
C THR A 430 -29.33 11.16 -9.40
N ASN A 431 -28.51 12.07 -8.90
CA ASN A 431 -28.70 12.72 -7.60
C ASN A 431 -29.89 13.71 -7.64
N GLU A 432 -30.15 14.38 -6.51
CA GLU A 432 -31.24 15.36 -6.37
C GLU A 432 -31.11 16.60 -7.26
N HIS A 433 -29.91 16.86 -7.79
CA HIS A 433 -29.63 17.96 -8.72
C HIS A 433 -29.77 17.55 -10.19
N GLY A 434 -30.04 16.27 -10.47
CA GLY A 434 -30.17 15.74 -11.83
C GLY A 434 -28.85 15.33 -12.48
N ASP A 435 -27.73 15.38 -11.74
CA ASP A 435 -26.43 14.92 -12.21
C ASP A 435 -26.29 13.41 -12.00
N ASN A 436 -25.53 12.73 -12.87
CA ASN A 436 -25.28 11.30 -12.71
C ASN A 436 -24.52 11.04 -11.39
N ASP A 437 -25.06 10.14 -10.58
CA ASP A 437 -24.43 9.67 -9.34
C ASP A 437 -23.72 8.34 -9.64
N PRO A 438 -22.38 8.30 -9.63
CA PRO A 438 -21.62 7.11 -9.98
C PRO A 438 -21.83 5.96 -8.99
N VAL A 439 -21.93 6.25 -7.70
CA VAL A 439 -22.11 5.24 -6.65
C VAL A 439 -23.51 4.65 -6.72
N SER A 440 -24.54 5.50 -6.78
CA SER A 440 -25.92 5.01 -6.90
C SER A 440 -26.15 4.27 -8.21
N THR A 441 -25.50 4.69 -9.30
CA THR A 441 -25.52 3.97 -10.58
C THR A 441 -24.86 2.59 -10.49
N CYS A 442 -23.74 2.49 -9.78
CA CYS A 442 -23.08 1.21 -9.50
C CYS A 442 -23.98 0.29 -8.66
N ASN A 443 -24.59 0.82 -7.59
CA ASN A 443 -25.48 0.05 -6.72
C ASN A 443 -26.65 -0.54 -7.50
N ALA A 444 -27.29 0.26 -8.36
CA ALA A 444 -28.37 -0.21 -9.23
C ALA A 444 -27.92 -1.34 -10.19
N TYR A 445 -26.67 -1.30 -10.67
CA TYR A 445 -26.10 -2.40 -11.45
C TYR A 445 -25.93 -3.66 -10.61
N ILE A 446 -25.39 -3.58 -9.38
CA ILE A 446 -25.19 -4.74 -8.50
C ILE A 446 -26.52 -5.37 -8.07
N GLU A 447 -27.51 -4.55 -7.73
CA GLU A 447 -28.87 -4.97 -7.37
C GLU A 447 -29.60 -5.68 -8.53
N SER A 448 -29.26 -5.36 -9.78
CA SER A 448 -29.82 -6.05 -10.95
C SER A 448 -29.39 -7.52 -11.09
N ASN A 449 -28.48 -7.98 -10.23
CA ASN A 449 -27.90 -9.32 -10.23
C ASN A 449 -27.43 -9.79 -11.62
N PRO A 450 -26.51 -9.05 -12.25
CA PRO A 450 -26.09 -9.33 -13.61
C PRO A 450 -25.27 -10.61 -13.64
N LYS A 451 -25.42 -11.39 -14.71
CA LYS A 451 -24.68 -12.65 -14.92
C LYS A 451 -23.16 -12.47 -14.81
N ALA A 452 -22.64 -11.30 -15.14
CA ALA A 452 -21.22 -10.98 -15.00
C ALA A 452 -20.67 -11.19 -13.58
N LEU A 453 -21.51 -11.08 -12.53
CA LEU A 453 -21.08 -11.36 -11.16
C LEU A 453 -20.82 -12.85 -10.88
N GLU A 454 -21.14 -13.76 -11.81
CA GLU A 454 -20.65 -15.15 -11.75
C GLU A 454 -19.11 -15.23 -11.82
N GLN A 455 -18.42 -14.17 -12.25
CA GLN A 455 -16.96 -14.05 -12.22
C GLN A 455 -16.43 -13.34 -10.97
N ALA A 456 -17.31 -12.89 -10.06
CA ALA A 456 -16.92 -12.28 -8.80
C ALA A 456 -16.73 -13.36 -7.72
N TYR A 457 -15.66 -14.16 -7.83
CA TYR A 457 -15.32 -15.16 -6.83
C TYR A 457 -13.81 -15.40 -6.70
N TRP A 458 -13.41 -15.75 -5.49
CA TRP A 458 -12.11 -16.27 -5.12
C TRP A 458 -12.08 -17.79 -5.25
N LYS A 459 -11.01 -18.31 -5.82
CA LYS A 459 -10.61 -19.72 -5.78
C LYS A 459 -9.14 -19.80 -5.40
N ILE A 460 -8.87 -20.11 -4.15
CA ILE A 460 -7.55 -20.00 -3.53
C ILE A 460 -7.01 -21.40 -3.30
N LYS A 461 -5.82 -21.68 -3.83
CA LYS A 461 -5.12 -22.94 -3.57
C LYS A 461 -4.50 -22.94 -2.18
N GLY A 462 -3.92 -21.81 -1.78
CA GLY A 462 -3.40 -21.67 -0.44
C GLY A 462 -2.89 -20.28 -0.11
N VAL A 463 -2.74 -20.02 1.19
CA VAL A 463 -1.97 -18.91 1.74
C VAL A 463 -0.84 -19.47 2.58
N TYR A 464 0.38 -19.02 2.34
CA TYR A 464 1.57 -19.50 3.03
C TYR A 464 2.27 -18.32 3.68
N VAL A 465 2.55 -18.43 4.98
CA VAL A 465 3.23 -17.40 5.75
C VAL A 465 4.56 -17.96 6.22
N TYR A 466 5.64 -17.25 5.88
CA TYR A 466 6.99 -17.59 6.31
C TYR A 466 7.57 -16.47 7.15
N GLU A 467 8.40 -16.81 8.13
CA GLU A 467 9.22 -15.85 8.86
C GLU A 467 10.69 -16.24 8.79
N ARG A 468 11.58 -15.24 8.84
CA ARG A 468 13.01 -15.49 8.96
C ARG A 468 13.34 -16.05 10.35
N GLU A 469 14.22 -17.03 10.39
CA GLU A 469 14.79 -17.50 11.66
C GLU A 469 15.54 -16.38 12.38
N LEU A 470 15.36 -16.34 13.70
CA LEU A 470 16.06 -15.44 14.60
C LEU A 470 17.49 -15.96 14.83
N GLU A 471 18.49 -15.15 14.50
CA GLU A 471 19.90 -15.44 14.72
C GLU A 471 20.51 -14.45 15.73
N HIS A 472 21.46 -14.90 16.55
CA HIS A 472 22.15 -14.02 17.49
C HIS A 472 23.09 -13.06 16.74
N GLN A 473 23.08 -11.78 17.12
CA GLN A 473 24.10 -10.81 16.71
C GLN A 473 25.50 -11.31 17.10
N ARG A 474 26.24 -11.92 16.16
CA ARG A 474 27.64 -12.29 16.42
C ARG A 474 28.50 -11.04 16.30
N ASN A 475 28.92 -10.50 17.43
CA ASN A 475 30.00 -9.51 17.51
C ASN A 475 31.26 -10.06 16.80
N LYS A 476 31.50 -9.64 15.55
CA LYS A 476 32.75 -9.89 14.80
C LYS A 476 33.87 -8.96 15.27
N PHE A 477 34.13 -8.92 16.58
CA PHE A 477 35.34 -8.30 17.14
C PHE A 477 36.02 -9.33 18.04
N GLY A 478 36.89 -10.16 17.45
CA GLY A 478 37.65 -11.13 18.24
C GLY A 478 38.26 -12.29 17.47
N GLN A 479 38.75 -12.09 16.25
CA GLN A 479 39.76 -12.98 15.65
C GLN A 479 40.71 -12.11 14.82
N GLY A 480 41.74 -11.60 15.50
CA GLY A 480 42.90 -10.92 14.92
C GLY A 480 44.14 -11.44 15.61
#